data_AF-A0A0G1QPJ2-F1
#
_entry.id   AF-A0A0G1QPJ2-F1
#
_cell.length_a   1.000
_cell.length_b   1.000
_cell.length_c   1.000
_cell.angle_alpha   90.00
_cell.angle_beta   90.00
_cell.angle_gamma   90.00
#
_symmetry.space_group_name_H-M   'P 1'
#
loop_
_entity.id
_entity.type
_entity.pdbx_description
1 polymer ?
#
loop_
_entity_poly.entity_id
_entity_poly.type
_entity_poly.pdbx_seq_one_letter_code
_entity_poly.pdbx_strand_id
1 'polypeptide(L)'
;MNYKQLLSEVIKFQSASTDAQYQDEIQKTVNWYKNIFETDGFKVNVITGYDNPIIIASYAADPQYKTCLIYGHYDVQPASKNEGWDNDPFTLTEKNGRLVARGVIDNKGQNLVHISTVIELIKEKSLGYNVTFMIEGNEETGSPHLETFIKDNQELLEADFVIQSNDQFHKGSIAP
;
A
#
# COMPACT_ATOMS: atom_id res chain seq x y z
N MET A 1 1.36 -16.36 6.39
CA MET A 1 0.66 -15.84 5.18
C MET A 1 1.58 -15.97 3.95
N ASN A 2 1.10 -16.25 2.73
CA ASN A 2 2.01 -16.39 1.56
C ASN A 2 2.18 -15.06 0.82
N TYR A 3 3.32 -14.39 1.03
CA TYR A 3 3.63 -13.07 0.44
C TYR A 3 3.56 -13.07 -1.10
N LYS A 4 4.17 -14.05 -1.79
CA LYS A 4 4.18 -14.09 -3.26
C LYS A 4 2.77 -14.23 -3.82
N GLN A 5 1.91 -15.00 -3.14
CA GLN A 5 0.51 -15.15 -3.54
C GLN A 5 -0.25 -13.82 -3.40
N LEU A 6 -0.16 -13.16 -2.24
CA LEU A 6 -0.82 -11.87 -2.03
C LEU A 6 -0.34 -10.81 -3.02
N LEU A 7 0.97 -10.75 -3.26
CA LEU A 7 1.52 -9.85 -4.25
C LEU A 7 0.95 -10.15 -5.63
N SER A 8 0.90 -11.41 -6.04
CA SER A 8 0.30 -11.80 -7.32
C SER A 8 -1.20 -11.46 -7.41
N GLU A 9 -1.94 -11.43 -6.31
CA GLU A 9 -3.35 -11.06 -6.29
C GLU A 9 -3.53 -9.56 -6.49
N VAL A 10 -2.85 -8.72 -5.71
CA VAL A 10 -3.00 -7.25 -5.79
C VAL A 10 -2.42 -6.64 -7.06
N ILE A 11 -1.40 -7.29 -7.65
CA ILE A 11 -0.78 -6.87 -8.92
C ILE A 11 -1.73 -7.01 -10.10
N LYS A 12 -2.72 -7.92 -10.04
CA LYS A 12 -3.71 -8.08 -11.12
C LYS A 12 -4.59 -6.85 -11.30
N PHE A 13 -4.78 -6.08 -10.23
CA PHE A 13 -5.61 -4.88 -10.30
C PHE A 13 -4.81 -3.74 -10.95
N GLN A 14 -5.29 -3.28 -12.11
CA GLN A 14 -4.64 -2.21 -12.87
C GLN A 14 -5.03 -0.84 -12.30
N SER A 15 -4.66 -0.57 -11.05
CA SER A 15 -5.01 0.66 -10.31
C SER A 15 -4.23 1.88 -10.80
N ALA A 16 -4.30 2.20 -12.09
CA ALA A 16 -3.63 3.37 -12.65
C ALA A 16 -4.45 4.64 -12.40
N SER A 17 -3.98 5.48 -11.49
CA SER A 17 -4.67 6.72 -11.06
C SER A 17 -4.65 7.82 -12.13
N THR A 18 -3.68 7.79 -13.05
CA THR A 18 -3.54 8.79 -14.11
C THR A 18 -4.56 8.61 -15.25
N ASP A 19 -5.36 7.55 -15.24
CA ASP A 19 -6.29 7.22 -16.32
C ASP A 19 -7.65 6.74 -15.78
N ALA A 20 -8.69 7.52 -16.09
CA ALA A 20 -10.05 7.33 -15.59
C ALA A 20 -10.70 6.01 -16.01
N GLN A 21 -10.20 5.31 -17.05
CA GLN A 21 -10.74 4.00 -17.43
C GLN A 21 -10.50 2.92 -16.35
N TYR A 22 -9.54 3.15 -15.44
CA TYR A 22 -9.13 2.20 -14.40
C TYR A 22 -9.80 2.42 -13.05
N GLN A 23 -10.83 3.27 -12.98
CA GLN A 23 -11.55 3.54 -11.73
C GLN A 23 -12.19 2.28 -11.11
N ASP A 24 -12.68 1.35 -11.93
CA ASP A 24 -13.17 0.06 -11.43
C ASP A 24 -12.05 -0.80 -10.82
N GLU A 25 -10.83 -0.71 -11.36
CA GLU A 25 -9.65 -1.43 -10.84
C GLU A 25 -9.13 -0.82 -9.54
N ILE A 26 -9.24 0.51 -9.39
CA ILE A 26 -8.99 1.21 -8.13
C ILE A 26 -9.96 0.70 -7.05
N GLN A 27 -11.26 0.62 -7.34
CA GLN A 27 -12.23 0.14 -6.37
C GLN A 27 -12.00 -1.33 -5.99
N LYS A 28 -11.62 -2.19 -6.95
CA LYS A 28 -11.23 -3.59 -6.67
C LYS A 28 -10.00 -3.64 -5.76
N THR A 29 -9.01 -2.80 -6.00
CA THR A 29 -7.79 -2.71 -5.19
C THR A 29 -8.12 -2.29 -3.75
N VAL A 30 -8.94 -1.25 -3.58
CA VAL A 30 -9.39 -0.77 -2.27
C VAL A 30 -10.13 -1.87 -1.50
N ASN A 31 -11.05 -2.57 -2.17
CA ASN A 31 -11.79 -3.67 -1.56
C ASN A 31 -10.87 -4.84 -1.15
N TRP A 32 -9.84 -5.13 -1.94
CA TRP A 32 -8.88 -6.17 -1.61
C TRP A 32 -8.07 -5.83 -0.36
N TYR A 33 -7.53 -4.61 -0.26
CA TYR A 33 -6.82 -4.17 0.95
C TYR A 33 -7.73 -4.15 2.18
N LYS A 34 -8.95 -3.63 2.03
CA LYS A 34 -9.96 -3.66 3.09
C LYS A 34 -10.18 -5.07 3.62
N ASN A 35 -10.39 -6.03 2.71
CA ASN A 35 -10.65 -7.42 3.09
C ASN A 35 -9.47 -8.06 3.84
N ILE A 36 -8.22 -7.78 3.44
CA ILE A 36 -7.04 -8.28 4.16
C ILE A 36 -7.01 -7.75 5.58
N PHE A 37 -7.16 -6.43 5.74
CA PHE A 37 -7.11 -5.81 7.06
C PHE A 37 -8.27 -6.27 7.96
N GLU A 38 -9.50 -6.29 7.46
CA GLU A 38 -10.66 -6.74 8.25
C GLU A 38 -10.54 -8.21 8.67
N THR A 39 -10.01 -9.07 7.79
CA THR A 39 -9.82 -10.50 8.09
C THR A 39 -8.84 -10.72 9.26
N ASP A 40 -7.83 -9.86 9.39
CA ASP A 40 -6.83 -9.94 10.46
C ASP A 40 -7.13 -8.99 11.64
N GLY A 41 -8.38 -8.50 11.75
CA GLY A 41 -8.90 -7.84 12.95
C GLY A 41 -8.62 -6.34 13.06
N PHE A 42 -8.22 -5.69 11.96
CA PHE A 42 -8.07 -4.23 11.92
C PHE A 42 -9.43 -3.54 11.83
N LYS A 43 -9.54 -2.35 12.42
CA LYS A 43 -10.63 -1.41 12.14
C LYS A 43 -10.29 -0.66 10.85
N VAL A 44 -11.12 -0.81 9.83
CA VAL A 44 -10.88 -0.21 8.50
C VAL A 44 -11.88 0.90 8.21
N ASN A 45 -11.38 2.07 7.78
CA ASN A 45 -12.15 3.17 7.23
C ASN A 45 -11.68 3.42 5.80
N VAL A 46 -12.59 3.37 4.84
CA VAL A 46 -12.33 3.77 3.45
C VAL A 46 -12.95 5.15 3.28
N ILE A 47 -12.12 6.17 3.12
CA ILE A 47 -12.54 7.57 3.09
C ILE A 47 -12.49 8.06 1.65
N THR A 48 -13.61 8.60 1.18
CA THR A 48 -13.80 9.13 -0.18
C THR A 48 -13.89 10.66 -0.15
N GLY A 49 -13.84 11.31 -1.31
CA GLY A 49 -13.96 12.77 -1.43
C GLY A 49 -12.62 13.51 -1.56
N TYR A 50 -11.54 12.76 -1.77
CA TYR A 50 -10.17 13.25 -1.98
C TYR A 50 -9.60 12.59 -3.26
N ASP A 51 -10.35 12.65 -4.35
CA ASP A 51 -10.19 11.85 -5.57
C ASP A 51 -10.31 10.34 -5.31
N ASN A 52 -9.24 9.55 -5.47
CA ASN A 52 -9.29 8.11 -5.22
C ASN A 52 -9.41 7.83 -3.71
N PRO A 53 -10.11 6.76 -3.30
CA PRO A 53 -10.33 6.46 -1.87
C PRO A 53 -9.02 6.27 -1.11
N ILE A 54 -8.97 6.75 0.14
CA ILE A 54 -7.85 6.55 1.07
C ILE A 54 -8.26 5.52 2.11
N ILE A 55 -7.40 4.55 2.37
CA ILE A 55 -7.63 3.45 3.31
C ILE A 55 -6.91 3.76 4.61
N ILE A 56 -7.66 3.82 5.71
CA ILE A 56 -7.12 3.86 7.07
C ILE A 56 -7.44 2.53 7.76
N ALA A 57 -6.42 1.74 8.09
CA ALA A 57 -6.58 0.50 8.83
C ALA A 57 -5.79 0.53 10.13
N SER A 58 -6.47 0.47 11.28
CA SER A 58 -5.83 0.55 12.59
C SER A 58 -6.00 -0.71 13.42
N TYR A 59 -4.95 -1.04 14.19
CA TYR A 59 -4.90 -2.13 15.13
C TYR A 59 -4.28 -1.64 16.45
N ALA A 60 -5.08 -1.68 17.52
CA ALA A 60 -4.64 -1.34 18.86
C ALA A 60 -4.32 -2.62 19.64
N ALA A 61 -3.04 -2.92 19.81
CA ALA A 61 -2.56 -4.08 20.56
C ALA A 61 -2.61 -3.85 22.08
N ASP A 62 -2.17 -2.67 22.54
CA ASP A 62 -2.19 -2.26 23.95
C ASP A 62 -2.28 -0.73 24.06
N PRO A 63 -3.18 -0.16 24.90
CA PRO A 63 -3.26 1.29 25.10
C PRO A 63 -1.98 1.98 25.60
N GLN A 64 -1.04 1.23 26.19
CA GLN A 64 0.25 1.76 26.67
C GLN A 64 1.33 1.75 25.58
N TYR A 65 1.12 1.03 24.47
CA TYR A 65 2.07 0.98 23.38
C TYR A 65 2.03 2.26 22.55
N LYS A 66 3.20 2.64 22.03
CA LYS A 66 3.31 3.70 21.03
C LYS A 66 2.61 3.29 19.73
N THR A 67 2.12 4.28 18.99
CA THR A 67 1.47 4.09 17.69
C THR A 67 2.43 4.39 16.55
N CYS A 68 2.58 3.44 15.64
CA CYS A 68 3.28 3.59 14.36
C CYS A 68 2.28 3.82 13.25
N LEU A 69 2.39 4.93 12.51
CA LEU A 69 1.69 5.10 11.24
C LEU A 69 2.57 4.63 10.09
N ILE A 70 2.04 3.79 9.21
CA ILE A 70 2.72 3.32 8.01
C ILE A 70 1.98 3.88 6.80
N TYR A 71 2.66 4.74 6.05
CA TYR A 71 2.14 5.37 4.84
C TYR A 71 2.65 4.65 3.58
N GLY A 72 1.76 4.49 2.60
CA GLY A 72 2.09 4.08 1.24
C GLY A 72 0.94 4.34 0.28
N HIS A 73 1.04 3.82 -0.93
CA HIS A 73 -0.02 3.99 -1.94
C HIS A 73 -0.30 2.72 -2.76
N TYR A 74 -1.52 2.60 -3.26
CA TYR A 74 -1.94 1.44 -4.05
C TYR A 74 -2.06 1.75 -5.54
N ASP A 75 -2.10 3.02 -5.92
CA ASP A 75 -2.09 3.42 -7.32
C ASP A 75 -0.72 3.24 -7.94
N VAL A 76 -0.69 3.12 -9.26
CA VAL A 76 0.53 2.81 -10.01
C VAL A 76 0.54 3.56 -11.34
N GLN A 77 1.71 3.85 -11.91
CA GLN A 77 1.75 4.33 -13.30
C GLN A 77 1.14 3.30 -14.28
N PRO A 78 0.56 3.75 -15.42
CA PRO A 78 0.17 2.88 -16.51
C PRO A 78 1.33 1.99 -17.00
N ALA A 79 1.00 0.85 -17.58
CA ALA A 79 1.97 -0.03 -18.22
C ALA A 79 1.28 -0.91 -19.26
N SER A 80 1.93 -1.13 -20.40
CA SER A 80 1.46 -2.05 -21.42
C SER A 80 2.59 -2.89 -22.02
N LYS A 81 2.25 -4.05 -22.58
CA LYS A 81 3.23 -4.92 -23.25
C LYS A 81 3.95 -4.23 -24.42
N ASN A 82 3.27 -3.31 -25.10
CA ASN A 82 3.81 -2.57 -26.24
C ASN A 82 4.92 -1.58 -25.83
N GLU A 83 5.09 -1.30 -24.55
CA GLU A 83 6.13 -0.42 -23.99
C GLU A 83 7.42 -1.18 -23.62
N GLY A 84 7.57 -2.41 -24.10
CA GLY A 84 8.80 -3.19 -23.93
C GLY A 84 8.81 -4.14 -22.73
N TRP A 85 7.64 -4.45 -22.15
CA TRP A 85 7.53 -5.51 -21.17
C TRP A 85 7.60 -6.90 -21.84
N ASP A 86 8.40 -7.80 -21.27
CA ASP A 86 8.51 -9.18 -21.76
C ASP A 86 7.18 -9.94 -21.64
N ASN A 87 6.43 -9.67 -20.56
CA ASN A 87 5.15 -10.29 -20.22
C ASN A 87 4.09 -9.22 -19.98
N ASP A 88 2.85 -9.63 -19.69
CA ASP A 88 1.83 -8.72 -19.21
C ASP A 88 2.33 -8.02 -17.92
N PRO A 89 2.38 -6.66 -17.86
CA PRO A 89 2.88 -5.93 -16.70
C PRO A 89 2.07 -6.16 -15.42
N PHE A 90 0.81 -6.59 -15.52
CA PHE A 90 -0.05 -6.88 -14.37
C PHE A 90 -0.13 -8.38 -14.05
N THR A 91 0.81 -9.17 -14.59
CA THR A 91 1.04 -10.56 -14.19
C THR A 91 2.40 -10.68 -13.51
N LEU A 92 2.41 -11.09 -12.24
CA LEU A 92 3.64 -11.29 -11.48
C LEU A 92 4.46 -12.43 -12.10
N THR A 93 5.67 -12.11 -12.56
CA THR A 93 6.62 -13.10 -13.10
C THR A 93 7.92 -13.12 -12.31
N GLU A 94 8.68 -14.21 -12.42
CA GLU A 94 10.01 -14.32 -11.82
C GLU A 94 11.08 -14.40 -12.92
N LYS A 95 12.04 -13.47 -12.89
CA LYS A 95 13.15 -13.40 -13.86
C LYS A 95 14.46 -13.19 -13.11
N ASN A 96 15.39 -14.12 -13.25
CA ASN A 96 16.72 -14.08 -12.60
C ASN A 96 16.63 -13.85 -11.07
N GLY A 97 15.69 -14.53 -10.40
CA GLY A 97 15.46 -14.41 -8.96
C GLY A 97 14.78 -13.11 -8.52
N ARG A 98 14.26 -12.31 -9.45
CA ARG A 98 13.51 -11.07 -9.18
C ARG A 98 12.05 -11.24 -9.53
N LEU A 99 11.18 -10.67 -8.70
CA LEU A 99 9.77 -10.53 -9.01
C LEU A 99 9.58 -9.31 -9.93
N VAL A 100 8.89 -9.50 -11.05
CA VAL A 100 8.74 -8.50 -12.11
C VAL A 100 7.27 -8.34 -12.46
N ALA A 101 6.73 -7.16 -12.16
CA ALA A 101 5.43 -6.65 -12.58
C ALA A 101 5.33 -5.15 -12.20
N ARG A 102 4.39 -4.44 -12.81
CA ARG A 102 4.00 -3.08 -12.42
C ARG A 102 3.40 -3.12 -11.01
N GLY A 103 3.90 -2.28 -10.11
CA GLY A 103 3.44 -2.23 -8.71
C GLY A 103 4.31 -3.00 -7.71
N VAL A 104 5.29 -3.79 -8.16
CA VAL A 104 6.08 -4.66 -7.26
C VAL A 104 6.95 -3.85 -6.29
N ILE A 105 7.66 -2.84 -6.79
CA ILE A 105 8.47 -1.96 -5.94
C ILE A 105 7.66 -0.75 -5.53
N ASP A 106 6.96 -0.14 -6.47
CA ASP A 106 6.27 1.13 -6.34
C ASP A 106 4.77 0.93 -6.57
N ASN A 107 3.94 0.76 -5.54
CA ASN A 107 4.32 0.61 -4.12
C ASN A 107 3.64 -0.60 -3.42
N LYS A 108 2.90 -1.42 -4.17
CA LYS A 108 2.10 -2.54 -3.64
C LYS A 108 2.96 -3.58 -2.91
N GLY A 109 4.14 -3.91 -3.43
CA GLY A 109 5.00 -4.90 -2.77
C GLY A 109 5.61 -4.40 -1.47
N GLN A 110 6.00 -3.13 -1.40
CA GLN A 110 6.52 -2.51 -0.17
C GLN A 110 5.42 -2.42 0.90
N ASN A 111 4.21 -1.98 0.52
CA ASN A 111 3.04 -2.04 1.39
C ASN A 111 2.79 -3.44 1.95
N LEU A 112 2.83 -4.46 1.08
CA LEU A 112 2.61 -5.84 1.52
C LEU A 112 3.68 -6.40 2.44
N VAL A 113 4.93 -5.90 2.38
CA VAL A 113 5.96 -6.30 3.35
C VAL A 113 5.56 -5.83 4.74
N HIS A 114 5.16 -4.56 4.87
CA HIS A 114 4.71 -4.00 6.14
C HIS A 114 3.45 -4.71 6.66
N ILE A 115 2.44 -4.86 5.81
CA ILE A 115 1.17 -5.53 6.15
C ILE A 115 1.43 -6.97 6.61
N SER A 116 2.22 -7.72 5.84
CA SER A 116 2.51 -9.12 6.17
C SER A 116 3.29 -9.26 7.47
N THR A 117 4.25 -8.37 7.71
CA THR A 117 5.05 -8.38 8.94
C THR A 117 4.17 -8.10 10.15
N VAL A 118 3.34 -7.05 10.10
CA VAL A 118 2.47 -6.69 11.23
C VAL A 118 1.45 -7.81 11.51
N ILE A 119 0.83 -8.38 10.48
CA ILE A 119 -0.10 -9.50 10.63
C ILE A 119 0.57 -10.72 11.28
N GLU A 120 1.80 -11.05 10.90
CA GLU A 120 2.53 -12.18 11.50
C GLU A 120 2.87 -11.89 12.98
N LEU A 121 3.31 -10.68 13.29
CA LEU A 121 3.57 -10.26 14.69
C LEU A 121 2.31 -10.29 15.56
N ILE A 122 1.14 -9.95 15.00
CA ILE A 122 -0.16 -10.08 15.69
C ILE A 122 -0.44 -11.56 15.99
N LYS A 123 -0.26 -12.45 15.00
CA LYS A 123 -0.49 -13.90 15.14
C LYS A 123 0.43 -14.55 16.16
N GLU A 124 1.68 -14.11 16.20
CA GLU A 124 2.69 -14.53 17.17
C GLU A 124 2.51 -13.88 18.56
N LYS A 125 1.58 -12.92 18.70
CA LYS A 125 1.40 -12.11 19.91
C LYS A 125 2.67 -11.38 20.34
N SER A 126 3.48 -10.98 19.37
CA SER A 126 4.79 -10.34 19.53
C SER A 126 4.79 -8.88 19.05
N LEU A 127 3.66 -8.37 18.56
CA LEU A 127 3.52 -6.96 18.17
C LEU A 127 3.66 -6.04 19.40
N GLY A 128 4.73 -5.25 19.43
CA GLY A 128 5.06 -4.31 20.52
C GLY A 128 4.60 -2.86 20.30
N TYR A 129 3.70 -2.62 19.34
CA TYR A 129 3.23 -1.29 18.95
C TYR A 129 1.75 -1.34 18.56
N ASN A 130 1.05 -0.22 18.71
CA ASN A 130 -0.18 0.02 17.97
C ASN A 130 0.19 0.41 16.54
N VAL A 131 -0.65 0.06 15.55
CA VAL A 131 -0.32 0.32 14.14
C VAL A 131 -1.52 0.93 13.42
N THR A 132 -1.27 1.97 12.63
CA THR A 132 -2.20 2.53 11.66
C THR A 132 -1.58 2.49 10.27
N PHE A 133 -2.25 1.88 9.31
CA PHE A 133 -1.89 1.99 7.90
C PHE A 133 -2.70 3.11 7.26
N MET A 134 -2.03 3.98 6.51
CA MET A 134 -2.65 4.95 5.61
C MET A 134 -2.20 4.65 4.19
N ILE A 135 -3.11 4.16 3.36
CA ILE A 135 -2.80 3.77 1.97
C ILE A 135 -3.65 4.62 1.03
N GLU A 136 -3.01 5.54 0.30
CA GLU A 136 -3.70 6.41 -0.66
C GLU A 136 -3.68 5.86 -2.09
N GLY A 137 -4.43 6.52 -2.98
CA GLY A 137 -4.54 6.13 -4.39
C GLY A 137 -4.24 7.27 -5.37
N ASN A 138 -3.54 8.32 -4.95
CA ASN A 138 -3.27 9.49 -5.78
C ASN A 138 -1.78 9.87 -5.81
N GLU A 139 -0.88 9.02 -5.35
CA GLU A 139 0.55 9.38 -5.25
C GLU A 139 1.16 9.63 -6.62
N GLU A 140 0.77 8.82 -7.61
CA GLU A 140 1.26 8.89 -8.99
C GLU A 140 0.65 10.08 -9.77
N THR A 141 -0.35 10.76 -9.18
CA THR A 141 -0.91 12.03 -9.64
C THR A 141 -0.49 13.22 -8.78
N GLY A 142 0.43 13.01 -7.82
CA GLY A 142 1.03 14.04 -6.97
C GLY A 142 0.27 14.34 -5.69
N SER A 143 -0.62 13.47 -5.24
CA SER A 143 -1.34 13.55 -3.96
C SER A 143 -2.02 14.91 -3.71
N PRO A 144 -2.83 15.44 -4.65
CA PRO A 144 -3.29 16.84 -4.63
C PRO A 144 -4.12 17.21 -3.40
N HIS A 145 -4.75 16.21 -2.76
CA HIS A 145 -5.66 16.40 -1.63
C HIS A 145 -5.14 15.82 -0.31
N LEU A 146 -3.92 15.28 -0.29
CA LEU A 146 -3.35 14.60 0.88
C LEU A 146 -3.21 15.54 2.09
N GLU A 147 -2.75 16.78 1.87
CA GLU A 147 -2.62 17.76 2.96
C GLU A 147 -3.97 18.06 3.62
N THR A 148 -5.01 18.24 2.81
CA THR A 148 -6.38 18.47 3.30
C THR A 148 -6.90 17.25 4.04
N PHE A 149 -6.72 16.05 3.47
CA PHE A 149 -7.10 14.80 4.12
C PHE A 149 -6.47 14.66 5.51
N ILE A 150 -5.17 14.95 5.64
CA ILE A 150 -4.45 14.87 6.93
C ILE A 150 -5.04 15.86 7.94
N LYS A 151 -5.36 17.08 7.53
CA LYS A 151 -5.99 18.09 8.40
C LYS A 151 -7.38 17.69 8.87
N ASP A 152 -8.17 17.09 7.99
CA ASP A 152 -9.56 16.69 8.29
C ASP A 152 -9.63 15.43 9.17
N ASN A 153 -8.58 14.61 9.17
CA ASN A 153 -8.57 13.28 9.79
C ASN A 153 -7.50 13.12 10.88
N GLN A 154 -7.08 14.20 11.54
CA GLN A 154 -5.99 14.19 12.53
C GLN A 154 -6.16 13.11 13.59
N GLU A 155 -7.36 12.93 14.15
CA GLU A 155 -7.65 11.91 15.17
C GLU A 155 -7.40 10.48 14.67
N LEU A 156 -7.63 10.20 13.38
CA LEU A 156 -7.39 8.89 12.78
C LEU A 156 -5.91 8.64 12.48
N LEU A 157 -5.11 9.70 12.41
CA LEU A 157 -3.71 9.71 11.99
C LEU A 157 -2.73 9.98 13.14
N GLU A 158 -3.23 10.10 14.38
CA GLU A 158 -2.39 10.28 15.55
C GLU A 158 -1.40 9.11 15.70
N ALA A 159 -0.11 9.43 15.72
CA ALA A 159 0.96 8.47 15.84
C ALA A 159 2.19 9.08 16.52
N ASP A 160 2.96 8.24 17.19
CA ASP A 160 4.25 8.63 17.78
C ASP A 160 5.35 8.74 16.72
N PHE A 161 5.24 7.99 15.62
CA PHE A 161 6.16 8.01 14.50
C PHE A 161 5.50 7.52 13.21
N VAL A 162 6.05 7.97 12.08
CA VAL A 162 5.59 7.62 10.74
C VAL A 162 6.70 6.85 10.01
N ILE A 163 6.34 5.75 9.36
CA ILE A 163 7.18 5.01 8.43
C ILE A 163 6.62 5.21 7.02
N GLN A 164 7.47 5.63 6.11
CA GLN A 164 7.20 5.65 4.67
C GLN A 164 8.27 4.83 3.97
N SER A 165 7.84 3.91 3.10
CA SER A 165 8.72 3.10 2.28
C SER A 165 8.26 3.24 0.84
N ASN A 166 8.86 4.18 0.10
CA ASN A 166 8.59 4.39 -1.33
C ASN A 166 9.86 4.68 -2.16
N ASP A 167 11.03 4.30 -1.65
CA ASP A 167 12.31 4.61 -2.31
C ASP A 167 13.14 3.34 -2.57
N GLN A 168 14.14 3.44 -3.43
CA GLN A 168 15.01 2.36 -3.85
C GLN A 168 16.45 2.57 -3.39
N PHE A 169 17.11 1.48 -3.01
CA PHE A 169 18.56 1.51 -2.83
C PHE A 169 19.26 1.41 -4.18
N HIS A 170 19.91 2.48 -4.60
CA HIS A 170 20.79 2.46 -5.77
C HIS A 170 22.18 1.94 -5.39
N LYS A 171 22.78 1.12 -6.27
CA LYS A 171 24.17 0.66 -6.10
C LYS A 171 25.12 1.82 -6.47
N GLY A 172 25.49 2.64 -5.48
CA GLY A 172 26.36 3.81 -5.64
C GLY A 172 26.17 4.82 -4.50
N SER A 173 27.08 5.79 -4.36
CA SER A 173 26.91 6.91 -3.42
C SER A 173 25.68 7.73 -3.79
N ILE A 174 24.92 8.18 -2.78
CA ILE A 174 23.85 9.17 -2.95
C ILE A 174 24.46 10.37 -3.68
N ALA A 175 24.14 10.52 -4.96
CA ALA A 175 24.43 11.75 -5.68
C ALA A 175 23.39 12.80 -5.22
N PRO A 176 23.83 14.05 -4.99
CA PRO A 176 23.07 15.08 -4.29
C PRO A 176 21.74 15.45 -4.96
#